data_AF-A0A9Y6J5M3-F1
#
_entry.id   AF-A0A9Y6J5M3-F1
#
_cell.length_a   1.000
_cell.length_b   1.000
_cell.length_c   1.000
_cell.angle_alpha   90.00
_cell.angle_beta   90.00
_cell.angle_gamma   90.00
#
_symmetry.space_group_name_H-M   'P 1'
#
loop_
_entity.id
_entity.type
_entity.pdbx_description
1 polymer ?
#
loop_
_entity_poly.entity_id
_entity_poly.type
_entity_poly.pdbx_seq_one_letter_code
_entity_poly.pdbx_strand_id
1 'polypeptide(L)'
;KPPQNTESVLSDQKREGCDTEDVDKWVKNLSERHLTQTEKNFLAKGLNFAVTPRQIPLVELITATETAIRKNNIAEVEAEQLRMKVLACLSNAKPPASNITMEERKALTSLSDDNNIIILSADKGRCTVLLNQKDCHEKILSLLSDENTYEPLKRDPGSGYRKRVIDCLKQLEQDKAIDRTSYHRLYPGESTPSLYGLPKIHKQGALLRPIVCMINLVTYNSSKFLSSILNPLVGSSEHHIQNTLDFVEKVRDVIMEADETMVLYDFTSLFTCIPITKALEVVHKRLQDDTNLSNRTTMRKQYFSSGVNKRSLDTIERAAFFVTLDDEEQGMRGDDPEGNLDCYAKSLLHGKCYDR
;
A
#
# COMPACT_ATOMS: atom_id res chain seq x y z
N LYS A 1 -35.94 0.18 -15.24
CA LYS A 1 -36.05 0.66 -13.84
C LYS A 1 -34.89 0.04 -13.08
N PRO A 2 -33.82 0.80 -12.78
CA PRO A 2 -32.71 0.28 -11.99
C PRO A 2 -33.13 0.18 -10.51
N PRO A 3 -32.63 -0.80 -9.75
CA PRO A 3 -32.95 -0.92 -8.34
C PRO A 3 -32.27 0.20 -7.54
N GLN A 4 -33.10 1.00 -6.86
CA GLN A 4 -32.71 1.93 -5.81
C GLN A 4 -32.27 1.09 -4.60
N ASN A 5 -30.97 1.11 -4.24
CA ASN A 5 -30.50 0.85 -2.86
C ASN A 5 -28.97 0.90 -2.65
N THR A 6 -28.22 1.60 -3.49
CA THR A 6 -26.76 1.79 -3.26
C THR A 6 -26.41 3.01 -2.41
N GLU A 7 -27.37 3.92 -2.15
CA GLU A 7 -27.11 5.13 -1.35
C GLU A 7 -27.29 4.94 0.17
N SER A 8 -28.03 3.92 0.63
CA SER A 8 -28.32 3.74 2.06
C SER A 8 -27.21 3.05 2.87
N VAL A 9 -26.29 2.32 2.22
CA VAL A 9 -25.20 1.61 2.93
C VAL A 9 -24.00 2.55 3.20
N LEU A 10 -23.90 3.68 2.48
CA LEU A 10 -22.82 4.65 2.63
C LEU A 10 -23.17 5.83 3.54
N SER A 11 -24.44 6.04 3.88
CA SER A 11 -24.90 7.16 4.72
C SER A 11 -24.77 6.93 6.24
N ASP A 12 -24.62 5.67 6.68
CA ASP A 12 -24.67 5.31 8.11
C ASP A 12 -23.29 5.21 8.79
N GLN A 13 -22.23 5.73 8.17
CA GLN A 13 -20.94 5.98 8.86
C GLN A 13 -20.84 7.39 9.46
N LYS A 14 -21.96 7.97 9.90
CA LYS A 14 -21.88 9.02 10.92
C LYS A 14 -21.57 8.35 12.25
N ARG A 15 -20.35 8.55 12.74
CA ARG A 15 -19.95 8.17 14.10
C ARG A 15 -20.84 8.94 15.08
N GLU A 16 -21.89 8.29 15.57
CA GLU A 16 -22.61 8.72 16.76
C GLU A 16 -21.67 8.70 17.98
N GLY A 17 -22.04 9.45 19.00
CA GLY A 17 -21.19 9.84 20.13
C GLY A 17 -20.31 8.71 20.68
N CYS A 18 -19.02 9.02 20.83
CA CYS A 18 -18.05 8.08 21.34
C CYS A 18 -18.19 7.99 22.86
N ASP A 19 -18.85 6.93 23.33
CA ASP A 19 -18.78 6.50 24.73
C ASP A 19 -17.32 6.11 25.05
N THR A 20 -16.89 6.39 26.28
CA THR A 20 -15.49 6.25 26.73
C THR A 20 -14.92 4.84 26.59
N GLU A 21 -15.77 3.80 26.53
CA GLU A 21 -15.36 2.41 26.34
C GLU A 21 -14.97 2.05 24.90
N ASP A 22 -15.42 2.81 23.89
CA ASP A 22 -15.11 2.50 22.48
C ASP A 22 -13.78 3.15 22.03
N VAL A 23 -13.29 4.17 22.74
CA VAL A 23 -12.06 4.91 22.37
C VAL A 23 -10.82 4.02 22.40
N ASP A 24 -10.69 3.16 23.41
CA ASP A 24 -9.51 2.29 23.58
C ASP A 24 -9.47 1.16 22.53
N LYS A 25 -10.57 0.89 21.83
CA LYS A 25 -10.61 0.03 20.64
C LYS A 25 -9.96 0.72 19.43
N TRP A 26 -10.14 2.03 19.31
CA TRP A 26 -9.65 2.82 18.18
C TRP A 26 -8.25 3.41 18.43
N VAL A 27 -7.83 3.54 19.68
CA VAL A 27 -6.52 4.08 20.07
C VAL A 27 -5.82 3.14 21.04
N LYS A 28 -4.67 2.60 20.63
CA LYS A 28 -3.80 1.82 21.51
C LYS A 28 -2.57 2.62 21.90
N ASN A 29 -2.46 2.96 23.18
CA ASN A 29 -1.26 3.57 23.72
C ASN A 29 -0.31 2.49 24.24
N LEU A 30 0.82 2.32 23.55
CA LEU A 30 1.91 1.43 23.91
C LEU A 30 3.18 2.23 24.28
N SER A 31 3.02 3.51 24.58
CA SER A 31 4.08 4.41 25.03
C SER A 31 3.97 4.69 26.53
N GLU A 32 5.01 5.28 27.11
CA GLU A 32 5.00 5.72 28.51
C GLU A 32 4.21 7.03 28.71
N ARG A 33 3.89 7.75 27.63
CA ARG A 33 3.15 9.02 27.69
C ARG A 33 1.72 8.76 28.15
N HIS A 34 1.30 9.46 29.20
CA HIS A 34 -0.11 9.48 29.59
C HIS A 34 -0.92 10.39 28.65
N LEU A 35 -1.94 9.83 28.01
CA LEU A 35 -2.86 10.59 27.16
C LEU A 35 -4.04 11.11 27.96
N THR A 36 -4.35 12.40 27.76
CA THR A 36 -5.60 13.01 28.20
C THR A 36 -6.79 12.47 27.40
N GLN A 37 -8.01 12.57 27.94
CA GLN A 37 -9.22 12.13 27.22
C GLN A 37 -9.40 12.89 25.90
N THR A 38 -9.06 14.18 25.85
CA THR A 38 -9.12 14.98 24.64
C THR A 38 -8.15 14.48 23.57
N GLU A 39 -6.92 14.13 23.94
CA GLU A 39 -5.95 13.52 23.01
C GLU A 39 -6.44 12.17 22.51
N LYS A 40 -6.98 11.31 23.40
CA LYS A 40 -7.56 10.02 23.01
C LYS A 40 -8.71 10.19 22.01
N ASN A 41 -9.66 11.07 22.32
CA ASN A 41 -10.81 11.35 21.45
C ASN A 41 -10.38 11.91 20.09
N PHE A 42 -9.36 12.78 20.07
CA PHE A 42 -8.80 13.31 18.84
C PHE A 42 -8.12 12.21 18.01
N LEU A 43 -7.28 11.38 18.64
CA LEU A 43 -6.61 10.26 17.97
C LEU A 43 -7.59 9.20 17.44
N ALA A 44 -8.75 9.03 18.10
CA ALA A 44 -9.81 8.13 17.67
C ALA A 44 -10.49 8.59 16.36
N LYS A 45 -10.40 9.88 16.00
CA LYS A 45 -10.80 10.35 14.65
C LYS A 45 -9.98 9.70 13.53
N GLY A 46 -8.79 9.21 13.86
CA GLY A 46 -7.91 8.44 12.97
C GLY A 46 -7.01 9.31 12.12
N LEU A 47 -5.92 8.73 11.62
CA LEU A 47 -4.89 9.46 10.86
C LEU A 47 -5.34 9.96 9.48
N ASN A 48 -6.48 9.47 8.97
CA ASN A 48 -7.09 9.98 7.74
C ASN A 48 -8.01 11.19 7.98
N PHE A 49 -8.20 11.63 9.24
CA PHE A 49 -9.02 12.79 9.55
C PHE A 49 -8.31 14.08 9.11
N ALA A 50 -8.85 14.74 8.09
CA ALA A 50 -8.29 15.97 7.55
C ALA A 50 -8.70 17.16 8.43
N VAL A 51 -7.76 17.71 9.21
CA VAL A 51 -7.98 18.90 10.02
C VAL A 51 -8.11 20.13 9.12
N THR A 52 -9.14 20.95 9.34
CA THR A 52 -9.33 22.21 8.60
C THR A 52 -8.09 23.10 8.75
N PRO A 53 -7.46 23.53 7.64
CA PRO A 53 -6.27 24.36 7.70
C PRO A 53 -6.60 25.76 8.21
N ARG A 54 -5.66 26.40 8.91
CA ARG A 54 -5.82 27.78 9.42
C ARG A 54 -5.80 28.82 8.31
N GLN A 55 -5.17 28.50 7.19
CA GLN A 55 -5.00 29.37 6.03
C GLN A 55 -5.22 28.54 4.77
N ILE A 56 -5.66 29.18 3.70
CA ILE A 56 -5.76 28.52 2.41
C ILE A 56 -4.35 28.21 1.92
N PRO A 57 -4.05 26.96 1.52
CA PRO A 57 -2.72 26.56 1.06
C PRO A 57 -2.47 27.08 -0.36
N LEU A 58 -2.29 28.40 -0.48
CA LEU A 58 -2.16 29.11 -1.77
C LEU A 58 -1.06 28.53 -2.64
N VAL A 59 0.11 28.28 -2.06
CA VAL A 59 1.28 27.74 -2.78
C VAL A 59 0.98 26.37 -3.37
N GLU A 60 0.33 25.49 -2.62
CA GLU A 60 -0.03 24.14 -3.08
C GLU A 60 -1.08 24.20 -4.19
N LEU A 61 -2.10 25.04 -4.05
CA LEU A 61 -3.16 25.19 -5.04
C LEU A 61 -2.63 25.80 -6.35
N ILE A 62 -1.75 26.80 -6.26
CA ILE A 62 -1.09 27.39 -7.43
C ILE A 62 -0.18 26.34 -8.10
N THR A 63 0.64 25.64 -7.31
CA THR A 63 1.53 24.59 -7.82
C THR A 63 0.76 23.47 -8.50
N ALA A 64 -0.35 23.03 -7.91
CA ALA A 64 -1.23 22.02 -8.48
C ALA A 64 -1.86 22.50 -9.79
N THR A 65 -2.29 23.77 -9.84
CA THR A 65 -2.85 24.39 -11.05
C THR A 65 -1.82 24.43 -12.17
N GLU A 66 -0.61 24.93 -11.92
CA GLU A 66 0.46 24.97 -12.93
C GLU A 66 0.89 23.58 -13.37
N THR A 67 0.94 22.64 -12.42
CA THR A 67 1.24 21.23 -12.72
C THR A 67 0.18 20.64 -13.64
N ALA A 68 -1.10 20.93 -13.41
CA ALA A 68 -2.20 20.47 -14.25
C ALA A 68 -2.16 21.10 -15.65
N ILE A 69 -1.90 22.41 -15.74
CA ILE A 69 -1.71 23.11 -17.03
C ILE A 69 -0.61 22.44 -17.84
N ARG A 70 0.56 22.24 -17.22
CA ARG A 70 1.72 21.65 -17.88
C ARG A 70 1.49 20.19 -18.27
N LYS A 71 0.90 19.38 -17.40
CA LYS A 71 0.69 17.94 -17.67
C LYS A 71 -0.34 17.68 -18.77
N ASN A 72 -1.29 18.59 -18.95
CA ASN A 72 -2.36 18.45 -19.95
C ASN A 72 -2.08 19.25 -21.24
N ASN A 73 -0.91 19.87 -21.38
CA ASN A 73 -0.54 20.70 -22.54
C ASN A 73 -1.63 21.73 -22.92
N ILE A 74 -2.22 22.38 -21.92
CA ILE A 74 -3.28 23.37 -22.13
C ILE A 74 -2.71 24.54 -22.95
N ALA A 75 -3.43 24.98 -23.98
CA ALA A 75 -3.01 26.10 -24.83
C ALA A 75 -2.86 27.38 -24.00
N GLU A 76 -1.90 28.24 -24.36
CA GLU A 76 -1.50 29.39 -23.55
C GLU A 76 -2.67 30.32 -23.19
N VAL A 77 -3.59 30.55 -24.13
CA VAL A 77 -4.78 31.38 -23.91
C VAL A 77 -5.73 30.75 -22.88
N GLU A 78 -5.98 29.45 -22.97
CA GLU A 78 -6.85 28.72 -22.03
C GLU A 78 -6.18 28.58 -20.66
N ALA A 79 -4.87 28.39 -20.63
CA ALA A 79 -4.06 28.36 -19.42
C ALA A 79 -4.16 29.70 -18.67
N GLU A 80 -4.06 30.82 -19.39
CA GLU A 80 -4.20 32.15 -18.79
C GLU A 80 -5.61 32.40 -18.26
N GLN A 81 -6.64 31.98 -19.00
CA GLN A 81 -8.02 32.03 -18.50
C GLN A 81 -8.21 31.20 -17.23
N LEU A 82 -7.59 30.01 -17.15
CA LEU A 82 -7.63 29.16 -15.97
C LEU A 82 -6.91 29.84 -14.79
N ARG A 83 -5.72 30.40 -15.00
CA ARG A 83 -4.99 31.16 -13.96
C ARG A 83 -5.81 32.31 -13.41
N MET A 84 -6.43 33.10 -14.28
CA MET A 84 -7.26 34.23 -13.87
C MET A 84 -8.50 33.79 -13.07
N LYS A 85 -9.15 32.69 -13.48
CA LYS A 85 -10.26 32.10 -12.72
C LYS A 85 -9.80 31.60 -11.35
N VAL A 86 -8.69 30.86 -11.28
CA VAL A 86 -8.13 30.35 -10.02
C VAL A 86 -7.73 31.51 -9.12
N LEU A 87 -7.06 32.54 -9.65
CA LEU A 87 -6.69 33.74 -8.89
C LEU A 87 -7.92 34.43 -8.31
N ALA A 88 -8.98 34.62 -9.10
CA ALA A 88 -10.23 35.22 -8.64
C ALA A 88 -10.95 34.38 -7.57
N CYS A 89 -10.89 33.04 -7.69
CA CYS A 89 -11.40 32.15 -6.65
C CYS A 89 -10.57 32.25 -5.36
N LEU A 90 -9.24 32.23 -5.47
CA LEU A 90 -8.33 32.26 -4.32
C LEU A 90 -8.33 33.61 -3.60
N SER A 91 -8.46 34.72 -4.33
CA SER A 91 -8.50 36.08 -3.75
C SER A 91 -9.73 36.30 -2.87
N ASN A 92 -10.83 35.59 -3.15
CA ASN A 92 -12.09 35.69 -2.41
C ASN A 92 -12.30 34.51 -1.46
N ALA A 93 -11.43 33.51 -1.49
CA ALA A 93 -11.59 32.30 -0.69
C ALA A 93 -11.35 32.61 0.79
N LYS A 94 -12.15 31.98 1.65
CA LYS A 94 -11.98 31.99 3.10
C LYS A 94 -11.77 30.55 3.58
N PRO A 95 -10.93 30.31 4.60
CA PRO A 95 -10.83 29.00 5.22
C PRO A 95 -12.23 28.53 5.68
N PRO A 96 -12.56 27.24 5.50
CA PRO A 96 -13.82 26.71 6.00
C PRO A 96 -13.84 26.74 7.53
N ALA A 97 -15.02 26.55 8.11
CA ALA A 97 -15.17 26.47 9.57
C ALA A 97 -14.28 25.35 10.14
N SER A 98 -13.69 25.59 11.32
CA SER A 98 -12.85 24.61 12.01
C SER A 98 -13.68 23.36 12.31
N ASN A 99 -13.19 22.20 11.90
CA ASN A 99 -13.79 20.90 12.21
C ASN A 99 -13.25 20.28 13.50
N ILE A 100 -12.49 21.04 14.28
CA ILE A 100 -11.95 20.66 15.59
C ILE A 100 -12.13 21.78 16.62
N THR A 101 -12.24 21.42 17.89
CA THR A 101 -12.37 22.37 19.01
C THR A 101 -11.02 23.02 19.35
N MET A 102 -11.03 24.03 20.23
CA MET A 102 -9.80 24.65 20.70
C MET A 102 -8.96 23.67 21.54
N GLU A 103 -9.62 22.82 22.32
CA GLU A 103 -9.00 21.79 23.16
C GLU A 103 -8.36 20.70 22.31
N GLU A 104 -9.06 20.21 21.28
CA GLU A 104 -8.52 19.24 20.31
C GLU A 104 -7.31 19.82 19.56
N ARG A 105 -7.33 21.12 19.26
CA ARG A 105 -6.20 21.79 18.62
C ARG A 105 -4.99 21.87 19.55
N LYS A 106 -5.20 22.17 20.83
CA LYS A 106 -4.14 22.13 21.85
C LYS A 106 -3.59 20.71 22.01
N ALA A 107 -4.45 19.71 22.02
CA ALA A 107 -4.06 18.30 22.06
C ALA A 107 -3.20 17.93 20.85
N LEU A 108 -3.62 18.29 19.63
CA LEU A 108 -2.83 18.07 18.41
C LEU A 108 -1.44 18.71 18.50
N THR A 109 -1.35 19.97 18.94
CA THR A 109 -0.05 20.65 19.12
C THR A 109 0.81 19.97 20.20
N SER A 110 0.22 19.58 21.33
CA SER A 110 0.95 18.89 22.38
C SER A 110 1.49 17.52 21.94
N LEU A 111 0.73 16.80 21.12
CA LEU A 111 1.15 15.53 20.53
C LEU A 111 2.24 15.73 19.47
N SER A 112 2.15 16.78 18.64
CA SER A 112 3.15 17.05 17.60
C SER A 112 4.49 17.53 18.16
N ASP A 113 4.47 18.19 19.30
CA ASP A 113 5.67 18.76 19.92
C ASP A 113 6.47 17.74 20.75
N ASP A 114 5.90 16.57 21.03
CA ASP A 114 6.57 15.50 21.78
C ASP A 114 7.39 14.58 20.87
N ASN A 115 8.71 14.79 20.89
CA ASN A 115 9.65 14.01 20.11
C ASN A 115 9.95 12.60 20.69
N ASN A 116 9.40 12.25 21.87
CA ASN A 116 9.60 10.94 22.48
C ASN A 116 8.57 9.91 22.03
N ILE A 117 7.51 10.34 21.34
CA ILE A 117 6.46 9.45 20.85
C ILE A 117 6.45 9.38 19.32
N ILE A 118 5.92 8.29 18.81
CA ILE A 118 5.57 8.12 17.41
C ILE A 118 4.11 7.66 17.30
N ILE A 119 3.39 8.26 16.37
CA ILE A 119 1.97 7.98 16.11
C ILE A 119 1.86 7.29 14.76
N LEU A 120 1.41 6.05 14.76
CA LEU A 120 1.34 5.20 13.56
C LEU A 120 -0.05 4.59 13.41
N SER A 121 -0.45 4.29 12.17
CA SER A 121 -1.60 3.42 11.95
C SER A 121 -1.22 1.97 12.25
N ALA A 122 -2.09 1.23 12.91
CA ALA A 122 -1.95 -0.21 13.04
C ALA A 122 -1.88 -0.89 11.66
N ASP A 123 -1.18 -2.02 11.61
CA ASP A 123 -1.08 -2.86 10.44
C ASP A 123 -2.42 -3.49 10.01
N LYS A 124 -3.25 -3.81 11.00
CA LYS A 124 -4.62 -4.32 10.82
C LYS A 124 -5.60 -3.41 11.55
N GLY A 125 -6.71 -3.10 10.87
CA GLY A 125 -7.74 -2.21 11.39
C GLY A 125 -7.35 -0.72 11.32
N ARG A 126 -8.34 0.16 11.45
CA ARG A 126 -8.13 1.62 11.44
C ARG A 126 -7.75 2.16 12.83
N CYS A 127 -6.93 1.43 13.57
CA CYS A 127 -6.50 1.80 14.93
C CYS A 127 -5.28 2.74 14.87
N THR A 128 -5.31 3.79 15.70
CA THR A 128 -4.16 4.69 15.92
C THR A 128 -3.32 4.14 17.07
N VAL A 129 -2.02 4.00 16.86
CA VAL A 129 -1.09 3.40 17.83
C VAL A 129 -0.06 4.44 18.24
N LEU A 130 0.10 4.62 19.55
CA LEU A 130 1.18 5.41 20.13
C LEU A 130 2.30 4.48 20.60
N LEU A 131 3.54 4.80 20.25
CA LEU A 131 4.74 4.07 20.69
C LEU A 131 5.79 5.06 21.18
N ASN A 132 6.70 4.61 22.04
CA ASN A 132 7.93 5.36 22.30
C ASN A 132 8.80 5.36 21.03
N GLN A 133 9.37 6.52 20.71
CA GLN A 133 10.24 6.72 19.55
C GLN A 133 11.46 5.80 19.60
N LYS A 134 12.06 5.64 20.80
CA LYS A 134 13.25 4.79 21.01
C LYS A 134 12.92 3.31 20.79
N ASP A 135 11.88 2.80 21.44
CA ASP A 135 11.46 1.40 21.31
C ASP A 135 11.11 1.05 19.85
N CYS A 136 10.45 1.98 19.14
CA CYS A 136 10.16 1.81 17.71
C CYS A 136 11.45 1.69 16.89
N HIS A 137 12.42 2.58 17.14
CA HIS A 137 13.71 2.56 16.47
C HIS A 137 14.49 1.27 16.75
N GLU A 138 14.56 0.84 18.00
CA GLU A 138 15.24 -0.41 18.41
C GLU A 138 14.58 -1.64 17.78
N LYS A 139 13.25 -1.70 17.72
CA LYS A 139 12.53 -2.78 17.03
C LYS A 139 12.86 -2.84 15.53
N ILE A 140 12.96 -1.69 14.86
CA ILE A 140 13.37 -1.65 13.44
C ILE A 140 14.82 -2.11 13.27
N LEU A 141 15.74 -1.66 14.12
CA LEU A 141 17.14 -2.08 14.06
C LEU A 141 17.28 -3.58 14.34
N SER A 142 16.53 -4.10 15.30
CA SER A 142 16.47 -5.54 15.59
C SER A 142 16.01 -6.35 14.38
N LEU A 143 14.99 -5.89 13.64
CA LEU A 143 14.57 -6.51 12.38
C LEU A 143 15.67 -6.47 11.32
N LEU A 144 16.40 -5.36 11.20
CA LEU A 144 17.47 -5.19 10.23
C LEU A 144 18.77 -5.91 10.60
N SER A 145 18.86 -6.47 11.80
CA SER A 145 20.03 -7.22 12.27
C SER A 145 20.06 -8.66 11.76
N ASP A 146 19.02 -9.12 11.05
CA ASP A 146 19.03 -10.42 10.40
C ASP A 146 19.95 -10.44 9.16
N GLU A 147 21.16 -10.94 9.34
CA GLU A 147 22.18 -11.05 8.31
C GLU A 147 21.83 -12.05 7.20
N ASN A 148 20.83 -12.93 7.40
CA ASN A 148 20.37 -13.82 6.33
C ASN A 148 19.52 -13.09 5.29
N THR A 149 18.86 -12.00 5.69
CA THR A 149 17.93 -11.24 4.86
C THR A 149 18.50 -9.87 4.44
N TYR A 150 19.27 -9.23 5.33
CA TYR A 150 19.74 -7.85 5.15
C TYR A 150 21.27 -7.76 5.13
N GLU A 151 21.80 -6.93 4.23
CA GLU A 151 23.23 -6.63 4.14
C GLU A 151 23.43 -5.10 4.21
N PRO A 152 24.36 -4.60 5.04
CA PRO A 152 24.70 -3.19 5.06
C PRO A 152 25.45 -2.78 3.78
N LEU A 153 24.91 -1.79 3.08
CA LEU A 153 25.55 -1.24 1.89
C LEU A 153 26.59 -0.18 2.25
N LYS A 154 27.80 -0.31 1.68
CA LYS A 154 28.91 0.66 1.88
C LYS A 154 28.65 2.03 1.26
N ARG A 155 27.81 2.10 0.22
CA ARG A 155 27.47 3.31 -0.52
C ARG A 155 26.09 3.18 -1.15
N ASP A 156 25.45 4.32 -1.41
CA ASP A 156 24.19 4.35 -2.14
C ASP A 156 24.37 3.86 -3.59
N PRO A 157 23.72 2.74 -3.99
CA PRO A 157 23.79 2.21 -5.35
C PRO A 157 22.85 2.93 -6.34
N GLY A 158 22.02 3.87 -5.87
CA GLY A 158 20.92 4.47 -6.63
C GLY A 158 21.34 5.08 -7.97
N SER A 159 22.48 5.77 -8.02
CA SER A 159 23.03 6.34 -9.26
C SER A 159 23.36 5.26 -10.30
N GLY A 160 23.90 4.12 -9.86
CA GLY A 160 24.22 2.97 -10.70
C GLY A 160 22.97 2.30 -11.27
N TYR A 161 21.94 2.07 -10.43
CA TYR A 161 20.66 1.55 -10.89
C TYR A 161 19.97 2.49 -11.87
N ARG A 162 20.00 3.80 -11.60
CA ARG A 162 19.44 4.82 -12.47
C ARG A 162 20.08 4.79 -13.85
N LYS A 163 21.41 4.75 -13.90
CA LYS A 163 22.14 4.62 -15.16
C LYS A 163 21.70 3.39 -15.95
N ARG A 164 21.63 2.22 -15.30
CA ARG A 164 21.21 0.96 -15.93
C ARG A 164 19.79 1.04 -16.50
N VAL A 165 18.86 1.64 -15.77
CA VAL A 165 17.47 1.84 -16.25
C VAL A 165 17.45 2.79 -17.45
N ILE A 166 18.16 3.91 -17.39
CA ILE A 166 18.24 4.86 -18.52
C ILE A 166 18.85 4.20 -19.76
N ASP A 167 19.95 3.46 -19.60
CA ASP A 167 20.61 2.77 -20.70
C ASP A 167 19.68 1.73 -21.34
N CYS A 168 18.93 0.99 -20.52
CA CYS A 168 17.89 0.08 -21.00
C CYS A 168 16.78 0.83 -21.77
N LEU A 169 16.23 1.92 -21.22
CA LEU A 169 15.19 2.70 -21.88
C LEU A 169 15.65 3.31 -23.20
N LYS A 170 16.90 3.80 -23.28
CA LYS A 170 17.51 4.29 -24.52
C LYS A 170 17.62 3.20 -25.56
N GLN A 171 18.06 2.01 -25.18
CA GLN A 171 18.13 0.86 -26.09
C GLN A 171 16.74 0.51 -26.63
N LEU A 172 15.73 0.44 -25.75
CA LEU A 172 14.34 0.16 -26.16
C LEU A 172 13.77 1.22 -27.09
N GLU A 173 14.12 2.50 -26.90
CA GLU A 173 13.73 3.59 -27.81
C GLU A 173 14.44 3.47 -29.18
N GLN A 174 15.74 3.18 -29.18
CA GLN A 174 16.53 2.98 -30.41
C GLN A 174 16.01 1.80 -31.23
N ASP A 175 15.65 0.70 -30.55
CA ASP A 175 15.06 -0.48 -31.16
C ASP A 175 13.61 -0.27 -31.61
N LYS A 176 13.06 0.94 -31.41
CA LYS A 176 11.65 1.32 -31.66
C LYS A 176 10.64 0.45 -30.92
N ALA A 177 11.09 -0.17 -29.84
CA ALA A 177 10.30 -1.02 -28.99
C ALA A 177 9.33 -0.16 -28.13
N ILE A 178 9.78 1.04 -27.74
CA ILE A 178 8.95 2.08 -27.12
C ILE A 178 9.02 3.39 -27.90
N ASP A 179 7.95 4.19 -27.85
CA ASP A 179 7.92 5.54 -28.42
C ASP A 179 8.52 6.59 -27.46
N ARG A 180 8.78 7.79 -27.99
CA ARG A 180 9.36 8.90 -27.22
C ARG A 180 8.52 9.25 -25.98
N THR A 181 7.20 9.21 -26.12
CA THR A 181 6.27 9.48 -25.03
C THR A 181 6.42 8.47 -23.91
N SER A 182 6.52 7.18 -24.25
CA SER A 182 6.73 6.11 -23.27
C SER A 182 8.11 6.16 -22.65
N TYR A 183 9.17 6.52 -23.40
CA TYR A 183 10.48 6.78 -22.82
C TYR A 183 10.43 7.82 -21.70
N HIS A 184 9.79 8.97 -21.94
CA HIS A 184 9.66 10.02 -20.93
C HIS A 184 8.77 9.62 -19.74
N ARG A 185 7.71 8.85 -20.00
CA ARG A 185 6.82 8.34 -18.95
C ARG A 185 7.47 7.27 -18.07
N LEU A 186 8.36 6.46 -18.64
CA LEU A 186 9.10 5.40 -17.92
C LEU A 186 10.39 5.91 -17.27
N TYR A 187 10.77 7.17 -17.51
CA TYR A 187 12.01 7.73 -17.02
C TYR A 187 12.10 7.61 -15.49
N PRO A 188 13.27 7.21 -14.95
CA PRO A 188 13.39 6.89 -13.53
C PRO A 188 13.19 8.11 -12.63
N GLY A 189 12.59 7.88 -11.46
CA GLY A 189 12.58 8.86 -10.36
C GLY A 189 13.93 8.95 -9.63
N GLU A 190 13.96 9.74 -8.56
CA GLU A 190 15.19 10.12 -7.84
C GLU A 190 15.09 9.90 -6.33
N SER A 191 13.98 9.36 -5.83
CA SER A 191 13.78 9.18 -4.39
C SER A 191 14.52 7.95 -3.85
N THR A 192 15.13 8.09 -2.68
CA THR A 192 15.71 6.98 -1.91
C THR A 192 14.60 6.18 -1.23
N PRO A 193 14.63 4.84 -1.27
CA PRO A 193 13.62 4.03 -0.61
C PRO A 193 13.67 4.25 0.91
N SER A 194 12.51 4.35 1.54
CA SER A 194 12.40 4.59 2.98
C SER A 194 11.71 3.41 3.66
N LEU A 195 12.33 2.86 4.71
CA LEU A 195 11.75 1.79 5.51
C LEU A 195 10.97 2.39 6.69
N TYR A 196 9.78 1.86 6.96
CA TYR A 196 9.01 2.16 8.17
C TYR A 196 8.29 0.90 8.67
N GLY A 197 7.90 0.90 9.95
CA GLY A 197 7.18 -0.21 10.58
C GLY A 197 5.72 0.09 10.81
N LEU A 198 4.82 -0.86 10.54
CA LEU A 198 3.42 -0.81 10.96
C LEU A 198 3.19 -1.71 12.18
N PRO A 199 2.62 -1.21 13.29
CA PRO A 199 2.41 -2.02 14.50
C PRO A 199 1.38 -3.14 14.30
N LYS A 200 1.81 -4.39 14.51
CA LYS A 200 0.94 -5.58 14.56
C LYS A 200 0.35 -5.74 15.96
N ILE A 201 -0.62 -4.90 16.30
CA ILE A 201 -1.25 -4.84 17.63
C ILE A 201 -2.07 -6.07 18.06
N HIS A 202 -2.15 -7.09 17.20
CA HIS A 202 -2.81 -8.37 17.45
C HIS A 202 -1.82 -9.48 17.81
N LYS A 203 -0.50 -9.24 17.70
CA LYS A 203 0.55 -10.17 18.15
C LYS A 203 1.18 -9.66 19.44
N GLN A 204 1.54 -10.56 20.35
CA GLN A 204 2.22 -10.18 21.60
C GLN A 204 3.55 -9.45 21.30
N GLY A 205 3.91 -8.48 22.14
CA GLY A 205 5.09 -7.64 21.95
C GLY A 205 4.95 -6.51 20.92
N ALA A 206 3.79 -6.41 20.25
CA ALA A 206 3.52 -5.40 19.23
C ALA A 206 4.64 -5.31 18.18
N LEU A 207 4.90 -6.43 17.51
CA LEU A 207 5.88 -6.54 16.43
C LEU A 207 5.57 -5.53 15.32
N LEU A 208 6.60 -4.99 14.67
CA LEU A 208 6.44 -4.10 13.52
C LEU A 208 6.44 -4.93 12.23
N ARG A 209 5.50 -4.68 11.32
CA ARG A 209 5.60 -5.12 9.92
C ARG A 209 6.50 -4.12 9.18
N PRO A 210 7.69 -4.52 8.70
CA PRO A 210 8.52 -3.64 7.89
C PRO A 210 7.86 -3.40 6.52
N ILE A 211 7.76 -2.13 6.12
CA ILE A 211 7.27 -1.69 4.81
C ILE A 211 8.32 -0.77 4.18
N VAL A 212 8.66 -1.04 2.92
CA VAL A 212 9.57 -0.18 2.15
C VAL A 212 8.73 0.71 1.22
N CYS A 213 8.79 2.02 1.43
CA CYS A 213 8.25 3.00 0.50
C CYS A 213 9.15 3.07 -0.75
N MET A 214 8.60 2.71 -1.90
CA MET A 214 9.29 2.75 -3.20
C MET A 214 8.71 3.81 -4.14
N ILE A 215 7.91 4.75 -3.62
CA ILE A 215 7.31 5.82 -4.42
C ILE A 215 8.42 6.68 -5.03
N ASN A 216 8.32 6.93 -6.34
CA ASN A 216 9.28 7.74 -7.09
C ASN A 216 10.73 7.23 -7.05
N LEU A 217 10.93 5.94 -6.75
CA LEU A 217 12.20 5.25 -6.88
C LEU A 217 12.58 5.11 -8.37
N VAL A 218 13.85 4.79 -8.63
CA VAL A 218 14.41 4.50 -9.97
C VAL A 218 13.54 3.54 -10.78
N THR A 219 12.99 2.50 -10.16
CA THR A 219 12.19 1.46 -10.84
C THR A 219 10.68 1.70 -10.77
N TYR A 220 10.21 2.77 -10.13
CA TYR A 220 8.80 2.98 -9.82
C TYR A 220 7.92 3.04 -11.07
N ASN A 221 8.28 3.89 -12.04
CA ASN A 221 7.50 4.08 -13.27
C ASN A 221 7.50 2.81 -14.13
N SER A 222 8.64 2.13 -14.24
CA SER A 222 8.74 0.84 -14.94
C SER A 222 7.91 -0.25 -14.27
N SER A 223 7.91 -0.31 -12.93
CA SER A 223 7.12 -1.28 -12.16
C SER A 223 5.63 -1.04 -12.34
N LYS A 224 5.17 0.22 -12.32
CA LYS A 224 3.78 0.58 -12.58
C LYS A 224 3.34 0.20 -13.99
N PHE A 225 4.21 0.44 -14.98
CA PHE A 225 3.95 0.02 -16.35
C PHE A 225 3.85 -1.50 -16.47
N LEU A 226 4.82 -2.25 -15.91
CA LEU A 226 4.75 -3.71 -15.87
C LEU A 226 3.50 -4.22 -15.17
N SER A 227 3.12 -3.61 -14.04
CA SER A 227 1.89 -3.96 -13.33
C SER A 227 0.65 -3.80 -14.21
N SER A 228 0.56 -2.75 -15.04
CA SER A 228 -0.56 -2.58 -15.97
C SER A 228 -0.62 -3.66 -17.06
N ILE A 229 0.54 -4.18 -17.49
CA ILE A 229 0.62 -5.31 -18.42
C ILE A 229 0.21 -6.61 -17.73
N LEU A 230 0.65 -6.82 -16.49
CA LEU A 230 0.41 -8.06 -15.75
C LEU A 230 -0.99 -8.16 -15.14
N ASN A 231 -1.63 -7.03 -14.82
CA ASN A 231 -2.91 -7.00 -14.09
C ASN A 231 -4.00 -7.91 -14.70
N PRO A 232 -4.20 -7.97 -16.03
CA PRO A 232 -5.21 -8.84 -16.62
C PRO A 232 -4.92 -10.35 -16.51
N LEU A 233 -3.69 -10.74 -16.15
CA LEU A 233 -3.31 -12.13 -15.89
C LEU A 233 -3.60 -12.56 -14.45
N VAL A 234 -3.91 -11.61 -13.58
CA VAL A 234 -4.19 -11.86 -12.17
C VAL A 234 -5.67 -12.19 -12.03
N GLY A 235 -5.96 -13.22 -11.23
CA GLY A 235 -7.33 -13.59 -10.88
C GLY A 235 -8.07 -14.46 -11.88
N SER A 236 -7.39 -14.96 -12.91
CA SER A 236 -7.98 -15.88 -13.90
C SER A 236 -8.07 -17.34 -13.44
N SER A 237 -7.65 -17.67 -12.22
CA SER A 237 -7.75 -19.03 -11.67
C SER A 237 -9.06 -19.24 -10.91
N GLU A 238 -9.62 -20.44 -10.99
CA GLU A 238 -10.82 -20.84 -10.24
C GLU A 238 -10.67 -20.67 -8.71
N HIS A 239 -9.46 -20.81 -8.18
CA HIS A 239 -9.15 -20.64 -6.76
C HIS A 239 -8.84 -19.19 -6.34
N HIS A 240 -8.91 -18.22 -7.26
CA HIS A 240 -8.67 -16.84 -6.91
C HIS A 240 -9.84 -16.29 -6.11
N ILE A 241 -9.53 -15.57 -5.04
CA ILE A 241 -10.52 -14.83 -4.24
C ILE A 241 -10.27 -13.35 -4.46
N GLN A 242 -11.28 -12.66 -4.99
CA GLN A 242 -11.20 -11.25 -5.31
C GLN A 242 -11.28 -10.39 -4.05
N ASN A 243 -12.25 -10.68 -3.18
CA ASN A 243 -12.50 -9.93 -1.96
C ASN A 243 -13.27 -10.79 -0.95
N THR A 244 -13.57 -10.20 0.22
CA THR A 244 -14.25 -10.89 1.31
C THR A 244 -15.65 -11.39 0.92
N LEU A 245 -16.38 -10.65 0.07
CA LEU A 245 -17.71 -11.05 -0.37
C LEU A 245 -17.65 -12.26 -1.31
N ASP A 246 -16.72 -12.24 -2.26
CA ASP A 246 -16.44 -13.37 -3.17
C ASP A 246 -16.06 -14.65 -2.40
N PHE A 247 -15.29 -14.53 -1.30
CA PHE A 247 -15.02 -15.67 -0.42
C PHE A 247 -16.31 -16.21 0.21
N VAL A 248 -17.11 -15.33 0.83
CA VAL A 248 -18.36 -15.73 1.50
C VAL A 248 -19.32 -16.42 0.52
N GLU A 249 -19.40 -15.94 -0.72
CA GLU A 249 -20.22 -16.58 -1.76
C GLU A 249 -19.67 -17.95 -2.15
N LYS A 250 -18.35 -18.09 -2.35
CA LYS A 250 -17.72 -19.37 -2.72
C LYS A 250 -17.83 -20.44 -1.65
N VAL A 251 -17.79 -20.06 -0.37
CA VAL A 251 -17.86 -21.03 0.74
C VAL A 251 -19.28 -21.27 1.25
N ARG A 252 -20.28 -20.49 0.79
CA ARG A 252 -21.66 -20.55 1.29
C ARG A 252 -22.27 -21.94 1.17
N ASP A 253 -22.02 -22.60 0.05
CA ASP A 253 -22.63 -23.89 -0.29
C ASP A 253 -21.73 -25.08 0.09
N VAL A 254 -20.62 -24.84 0.78
CA VAL A 254 -19.74 -25.91 1.29
C VAL A 254 -20.38 -26.50 2.54
N ILE A 255 -20.91 -27.72 2.41
CA ILE A 255 -21.43 -28.51 3.52
C ILE A 255 -20.32 -29.46 3.97
N MET A 256 -20.00 -29.44 5.27
CA MET A 256 -19.00 -30.33 5.86
C MET A 256 -19.68 -31.52 6.55
N GLU A 257 -19.20 -32.73 6.28
CA GLU A 257 -19.65 -33.93 6.97
C GLU A 257 -19.04 -34.04 8.38
N ALA A 258 -19.64 -34.86 9.25
CA ALA A 258 -19.26 -34.96 10.66
C ALA A 258 -17.82 -35.47 10.90
N ASP A 259 -17.21 -36.15 9.92
CA ASP A 259 -15.84 -36.64 9.93
C ASP A 259 -14.86 -35.75 9.14
N GLU A 260 -15.34 -34.68 8.51
CA GLU A 260 -14.50 -33.73 7.79
C GLU A 260 -13.94 -32.64 8.71
N THR A 261 -12.74 -32.17 8.40
CA THR A 261 -12.07 -31.09 9.15
C THR A 261 -11.53 -30.06 8.19
N MET A 262 -11.88 -28.79 8.43
CA MET A 262 -11.30 -27.67 7.72
C MET A 262 -9.93 -27.36 8.32
N VAL A 263 -8.90 -27.38 7.48
CA VAL A 263 -7.53 -27.07 7.88
C VAL A 263 -7.11 -25.77 7.20
N LEU A 264 -6.43 -24.92 7.97
CA LEU A 264 -6.08 -23.58 7.58
C LEU A 264 -4.57 -23.39 7.67
N TYR A 265 -4.01 -22.79 6.64
CA TYR A 265 -2.58 -22.52 6.54
C TYR A 265 -2.38 -21.02 6.28
N ASP A 266 -1.56 -20.38 7.11
CA ASP A 266 -1.05 -19.03 6.84
C ASP A 266 0.40 -19.12 6.37
N PHE A 267 0.82 -18.15 5.56
CA PHE A 267 2.20 -18.04 5.11
C PHE A 267 2.96 -17.06 6.00
N THR A 268 4.01 -17.54 6.65
CA THR A 268 4.98 -16.64 7.28
C THR A 268 5.71 -15.83 6.21
N SER A 269 5.63 -14.50 6.30
CA SER A 269 6.45 -13.59 5.49
C SER A 269 6.41 -13.86 3.98
N LEU A 270 5.23 -14.19 3.43
CA LEU A 270 5.03 -14.58 2.02
C LEU A 270 5.91 -13.82 1.02
N PHE A 271 5.95 -12.48 1.10
CA PHE A 271 6.68 -11.63 0.15
C PHE A 271 8.18 -11.89 0.09
N THR A 272 8.83 -12.22 1.21
CA THR A 272 10.26 -12.54 1.26
C THR A 272 10.55 -13.99 0.84
N CYS A 273 9.51 -14.83 0.77
CA CYS A 273 9.62 -16.25 0.44
C CYS A 273 9.19 -16.56 -1.01
N ILE A 274 8.80 -15.55 -1.81
CA ILE A 274 8.37 -15.79 -3.20
C ILE A 274 9.56 -16.25 -4.05
N PRO A 275 9.48 -17.43 -4.70
CA PRO A 275 10.53 -17.91 -5.58
C PRO A 275 10.55 -17.11 -6.88
N ILE A 276 11.41 -16.08 -6.94
CA ILE A 276 11.45 -15.11 -8.05
C ILE A 276 11.56 -15.82 -9.41
N THR A 277 12.43 -16.83 -9.54
CA THR A 277 12.57 -17.63 -10.77
C THR A 277 11.23 -18.24 -11.21
N LYS A 278 10.59 -19.04 -10.35
CA LYS A 278 9.34 -19.73 -10.71
C LYS A 278 8.23 -18.73 -10.98
N ALA A 279 8.18 -17.64 -10.22
CA ALA A 279 7.23 -16.57 -10.47
C ALA A 279 7.45 -15.98 -11.87
N LEU A 280 8.70 -15.74 -12.29
CA LEU A 280 9.03 -15.27 -13.63
C LEU A 280 8.68 -16.29 -14.71
N GLU A 281 8.93 -17.59 -14.53
CA GLU A 281 8.53 -18.65 -15.46
C GLU A 281 7.00 -18.72 -15.62
N VAL A 282 6.26 -18.63 -14.52
CA VAL A 282 4.79 -18.63 -14.54
C VAL A 282 4.25 -17.39 -15.24
N VAL A 283 4.80 -16.21 -14.91
CA VAL A 283 4.49 -14.96 -15.61
C VAL A 283 4.85 -15.07 -17.09
N HIS A 284 5.96 -15.75 -17.40
CA HIS A 284 6.38 -16.00 -18.77
C HIS A 284 5.32 -16.83 -19.49
N LYS A 285 5.00 -18.01 -19.00
CA LYS A 285 4.00 -18.89 -19.61
C LYS A 285 2.65 -18.18 -19.80
N ARG A 286 2.14 -17.52 -18.76
CA ARG A 286 0.85 -16.80 -18.83
C ARG A 286 0.83 -15.70 -19.89
N LEU A 287 1.93 -14.96 -20.03
CA LEU A 287 2.05 -13.92 -21.07
C LEU A 287 2.18 -14.51 -22.48
N GLN A 288 2.73 -15.71 -22.67
CA GLN A 288 2.74 -16.39 -23.98
C GLN A 288 1.34 -16.86 -24.38
N ASP A 289 0.59 -17.36 -23.40
CA ASP A 289 -0.77 -17.88 -23.60
C ASP A 289 -1.81 -16.74 -23.76
N ASP A 290 -1.42 -15.49 -23.49
CA ASP A 290 -2.31 -14.34 -23.54
C ASP A 290 -2.45 -13.75 -24.95
N THR A 291 -3.62 -14.01 -25.54
CA THR A 291 -4.01 -13.55 -26.88
C THR A 291 -4.18 -12.02 -26.97
N ASN A 292 -4.43 -11.34 -25.86
CA ASN A 292 -4.59 -9.88 -25.77
C ASN A 292 -3.29 -9.16 -25.40
N LEU A 293 -2.16 -9.87 -25.27
CA LEU A 293 -0.88 -9.24 -24.95
C LEU A 293 -0.46 -8.21 -25.99
N SER A 294 -0.66 -8.48 -27.28
CA SER A 294 -0.32 -7.54 -28.36
C SER A 294 -1.06 -6.21 -28.27
N ASN A 295 -2.24 -6.19 -27.64
CA ASN A 295 -3.02 -4.97 -27.42
C ASN A 295 -2.49 -4.13 -26.25
N ARG A 296 -1.66 -4.73 -25.37
CA ARG A 296 -1.07 -4.09 -24.19
C ARG A 296 0.42 -3.76 -24.37
N THR A 297 1.16 -4.58 -25.12
CA THR A 297 2.57 -4.34 -25.46
C THR A 297 3.03 -5.19 -26.65
N THR A 298 3.89 -4.62 -27.51
CA THR A 298 4.54 -5.33 -28.64
C THR A 298 5.93 -5.89 -28.28
N MET A 299 6.49 -5.49 -27.13
CA MET A 299 7.89 -5.70 -26.72
C MET A 299 8.32 -7.17 -26.66
N ARG A 300 7.44 -8.02 -26.13
CA ARG A 300 7.78 -9.42 -25.83
C ARG A 300 7.91 -10.28 -27.08
N LYS A 301 7.00 -10.07 -28.04
CA LYS A 301 6.91 -10.84 -29.28
C LYS A 301 8.05 -10.48 -30.24
N GLN A 302 8.58 -9.25 -30.14
CA GLN A 302 9.61 -8.74 -31.04
C GLN A 302 11.06 -8.97 -30.55
N TYR A 303 11.36 -8.97 -29.24
CA TYR A 303 12.76 -8.84 -28.79
C TYR A 303 13.26 -9.84 -27.73
N PHE A 304 12.39 -10.65 -27.12
CA PHE A 304 12.78 -11.63 -26.08
C PHE A 304 12.67 -13.09 -26.51
N SER A 305 12.34 -13.35 -27.78
CA SER A 305 12.20 -14.69 -28.34
C SER A 305 13.53 -15.30 -28.83
N SER A 306 14.64 -14.54 -28.86
CA SER A 306 15.94 -15.02 -29.35
C SER A 306 17.15 -14.20 -28.83
N GLY A 307 18.37 -14.74 -29.00
CA GLY A 307 19.62 -14.00 -28.81
C GLY A 307 20.16 -13.88 -27.38
N VAL A 308 21.07 -12.92 -27.18
CA VAL A 308 21.82 -12.69 -25.92
C VAL A 308 20.88 -12.39 -24.74
N ASN A 309 19.72 -11.79 -25.01
CA ASN A 309 18.68 -11.48 -24.03
C ASN A 309 17.99 -12.72 -23.43
N LYS A 310 17.96 -13.85 -24.16
CA LYS A 310 17.46 -15.13 -23.65
C LYS A 310 18.43 -15.75 -22.62
N ARG A 311 19.75 -15.66 -22.87
CA ARG A 311 20.79 -16.20 -21.96
C ARG A 311 20.92 -15.41 -20.65
N SER A 312 20.67 -14.11 -20.68
CA SER A 312 20.66 -13.27 -19.47
C SER A 312 19.49 -13.61 -18.53
N LEU A 313 18.34 -14.00 -19.09
CA LEU A 313 17.18 -14.51 -18.33
C LEU A 313 17.52 -15.87 -17.67
N ASP A 314 18.08 -16.78 -18.47
CA ASP A 314 18.49 -18.16 -18.08
C ASP A 314 19.51 -18.18 -16.92
N THR A 315 20.32 -17.12 -16.77
CA THR A 315 21.32 -16.99 -15.69
C THR A 315 20.71 -16.45 -14.39
N ILE A 316 19.67 -15.60 -14.47
CA ILE A 316 18.89 -15.11 -13.32
C ILE A 316 17.98 -16.23 -12.78
N GLU A 317 17.52 -17.10 -13.69
CA GLU A 317 16.63 -18.24 -13.42
C GLU A 317 17.28 -19.39 -12.61
N ARG A 318 18.59 -19.36 -12.34
CA ARG A 318 19.33 -20.51 -11.79
C ARG A 318 19.70 -20.48 -10.29
N ALA A 319 19.20 -19.55 -9.48
CA ALA A 319 19.46 -19.55 -8.03
C ALA A 319 18.36 -20.30 -7.23
N ALA A 320 18.80 -21.11 -6.27
CA ALA A 320 18.08 -22.24 -5.64
C ALA A 320 17.00 -21.88 -4.58
N PHE A 321 16.19 -22.88 -4.15
CA PHE A 321 15.10 -22.76 -3.15
C PHE A 321 15.11 -23.85 -2.06
N PHE A 322 14.50 -23.53 -0.91
CA PHE A 322 14.05 -24.43 0.17
C PHE A 322 12.63 -24.03 0.65
N VAL A 323 11.90 -24.93 1.32
CA VAL A 323 10.50 -24.78 1.80
C VAL A 323 10.46 -24.84 3.34
N THR A 324 9.70 -23.97 4.01
CA THR A 324 9.41 -24.03 5.45
C THR A 324 7.95 -23.67 5.76
N LEU A 325 7.43 -24.24 6.87
CA LEU A 325 6.04 -24.19 7.37
C LEU A 325 5.92 -23.22 8.55
N ASP A 326 4.70 -22.74 8.84
CA ASP A 326 4.38 -21.86 9.97
C ASP A 326 4.05 -22.65 11.26
N ASP A 327 4.16 -21.98 12.42
CA ASP A 327 4.15 -22.58 13.76
C ASP A 327 2.84 -22.35 14.54
N GLU A 328 1.91 -21.49 14.06
CA GLU A 328 0.68 -21.10 14.79
C GLU A 328 -0.56 -21.85 14.28
N GLU A 329 -1.15 -22.70 15.14
CA GLU A 329 -2.40 -23.44 14.87
C GLU A 329 -3.63 -22.52 14.99
N GLN A 330 -4.48 -22.49 13.96
CA GLN A 330 -5.78 -21.79 13.96
C GLN A 330 -6.83 -22.75 13.39
N GLY A 331 -7.91 -23.03 14.14
CA GLY A 331 -8.87 -24.05 13.73
C GLY A 331 -10.18 -24.07 14.51
N MET A 332 -11.13 -24.87 14.00
CA MET A 332 -12.51 -25.01 14.50
C MET A 332 -12.66 -25.85 15.78
N ARG A 333 -11.56 -26.37 16.34
CA ARG A 333 -11.58 -27.22 17.53
C ARG A 333 -11.35 -26.38 18.79
N GLY A 334 -12.43 -25.85 19.36
CA GLY A 334 -12.44 -25.16 20.66
C GLY A 334 -13.87 -24.97 21.18
N ASP A 335 -14.00 -24.52 22.44
CA ASP A 335 -15.29 -24.39 23.14
C ASP A 335 -16.23 -23.33 22.54
N ASP A 336 -15.73 -22.45 21.65
CA ASP A 336 -16.49 -21.42 20.93
C ASP A 336 -16.13 -21.37 19.43
N PRO A 337 -16.76 -22.23 18.60
CA PRO A 337 -16.50 -22.28 17.16
C PRO A 337 -16.85 -20.98 16.41
N GLU A 338 -17.89 -20.25 16.84
CA GLU A 338 -18.30 -18.99 16.22
C GLU A 338 -17.29 -17.87 16.54
N GLY A 339 -16.86 -17.73 17.80
CA GLY A 339 -15.82 -16.77 18.18
C GLY A 339 -14.47 -17.05 17.53
N ASN A 340 -14.13 -18.33 17.30
CA ASN A 340 -12.92 -18.74 16.60
C ASN A 340 -12.97 -18.38 15.10
N LEU A 341 -14.11 -18.60 14.42
CA LEU A 341 -14.34 -18.15 13.04
C LEU A 341 -14.28 -16.63 12.91
N ASP A 342 -14.77 -15.91 13.90
CA ASP A 342 -14.80 -14.45 13.90
C ASP A 342 -13.39 -13.85 14.15
N CYS A 343 -12.62 -14.45 15.05
CA CYS A 343 -11.20 -14.15 15.26
C CYS A 343 -10.36 -14.50 14.01
N TYR A 344 -10.69 -15.61 13.35
CA TYR A 344 -10.09 -16.05 12.10
C TYR A 344 -10.42 -15.12 10.93
N ALA A 345 -11.67 -14.74 10.73
CA ALA A 345 -12.05 -13.76 9.71
C ALA A 345 -11.32 -12.42 9.94
N LYS A 346 -11.15 -12.00 11.21
CA LYS A 346 -10.34 -10.83 11.58
C LYS A 346 -8.84 -11.04 11.31
N SER A 347 -8.30 -12.25 11.47
CA SER A 347 -6.90 -12.55 11.20
C SER A 347 -6.58 -12.58 9.71
N LEU A 348 -7.52 -12.99 8.83
CA LEU A 348 -7.37 -12.96 7.38
C LEU A 348 -7.45 -11.55 6.75
N LEU A 349 -8.03 -10.59 7.46
CA LEU A 349 -8.10 -9.21 7.02
C LEU A 349 -6.72 -8.55 7.18
N HIS A 350 -6.01 -8.34 6.06
CA HIS A 350 -4.80 -7.54 5.97
C HIS A 350 -5.06 -6.29 5.12
N GLY A 351 -4.46 -5.17 5.51
CA GLY A 351 -4.65 -3.88 4.84
C GLY A 351 -5.84 -3.09 5.38
N LYS A 352 -6.08 -1.91 4.81
CA LYS A 352 -7.24 -1.10 5.15
C LYS A 352 -8.44 -1.72 4.42
N CYS A 353 -9.55 -2.01 5.10
CA CYS A 353 -10.74 -2.71 4.55
C CYS A 353 -11.46 -2.01 3.36
N TYR A 354 -10.84 -1.03 2.71
CA TYR A 354 -11.29 -0.37 1.48
C TYR A 354 -10.29 -0.51 0.32
N ASP A 355 -9.13 -1.14 0.55
CA ASP A 355 -8.14 -1.52 -0.48
C ASP A 355 -8.37 -2.96 -0.99
N ARG A 356 -9.55 -3.55 -0.77
CA ARG A 356 -9.92 -4.88 -1.24
C ARG A 356 -11.26 -4.86 -1.96
#